data_AF-A9V463-F1
#
_entry.id   AF-A9V463-F1
#
_cell.length_a   1.000
_cell.length_b   1.000
_cell.length_c   1.000
_cell.angle_alpha   90.00
_cell.angle_beta   90.00
_cell.angle_gamma   90.00
#
_symmetry.space_group_name_H-M   'P 1'
#
loop_
_entity.id
_entity.type
_entity.pdbx_description
1 polymer ?
#
loop_
_entity_poly.entity_id
_entity_poly.type
_entity_poly.pdbx_seq_one_letter_code
_entity_poly.pdbx_strand_id
1 'polypeptide(L)'
;MPWTAVLQNYPDAASAVVALPTYPLFCAAMRLPLRLLHIGAHQKMLGTLAGASVVVVGTGLTALTACLTKYSLLAALGDGPPSMRPAADVILEDAQGLAKILLIAQVFLGTHPRRLCPSHLHHPGAFAQGSLPAGIRYKTASEARLLDRLGHRHGCHTCGTRFQKSFVGDHQPPRSFNLPDMRFFPQCRPCSNSQGGLTSGKVIGVRLMRSHHWSRGFDWHYWGPSAIGLLAAPLFYNSDAVAPTATTVPYLLDPEHYAKLTALGTETARSFGIDPLEAKERVQDRAAEQLSELEEQARAWRDQLIDKGRWPAKTTGQTLRALLKCYLQKVTLFAIMTFYRFLPEAGDRSALDNLELEFKAKSLEIAALWKEL
;
A
#
# COMPACT_ATOMS: atom_id res chain seq x y z
N MET A 1 15.06 -20.03 19.27
CA MET A 1 16.09 -18.97 19.31
C MET A 1 15.63 -17.86 20.25
N PRO A 2 16.49 -17.36 21.15
CA PRO A 2 16.19 -16.17 21.94
C PRO A 2 16.08 -14.94 21.02
N TRP A 3 15.16 -14.01 21.32
CA TRP A 3 14.92 -12.80 20.53
C TRP A 3 16.18 -11.95 20.31
N THR A 4 17.12 -12.00 21.25
CA THR A 4 18.42 -11.33 21.15
C THR A 4 19.24 -11.81 19.95
N ALA A 5 19.25 -13.12 19.65
CA ALA A 5 19.96 -13.67 18.49
C ALA A 5 19.30 -13.26 17.16
N VAL A 6 17.98 -13.11 17.13
CA VAL A 6 17.27 -12.60 15.94
C VAL A 6 17.58 -11.12 15.73
N LEU A 7 17.56 -10.33 16.79
CA LEU A 7 17.85 -8.88 16.70
C LEU A 7 19.31 -8.60 16.35
N GLN A 8 20.25 -9.44 16.81
CA GLN A 8 21.67 -9.36 16.42
C GLN A 8 21.88 -9.63 14.92
N ASN A 9 21.23 -10.67 14.40
CA ASN A 9 21.39 -11.05 12.99
C ASN A 9 20.58 -10.15 12.03
N TYR A 10 19.57 -9.44 12.53
CA TYR A 10 18.63 -8.65 11.72
C TYR A 10 18.28 -7.30 12.36
N PRO A 11 19.24 -6.35 12.47
CA PRO A 11 18.97 -5.02 13.04
C PRO A 11 17.87 -4.25 12.29
N ASP A 12 17.73 -4.47 10.98
CA ASP A 12 16.65 -3.87 10.18
C ASP A 12 15.25 -4.41 10.55
N ALA A 13 15.16 -5.67 11.02
CA ALA A 13 13.90 -6.22 11.52
C ALA A 13 13.47 -5.50 12.81
N ALA A 14 14.42 -5.12 13.67
CA ALA A 14 14.13 -4.32 14.87
C ALA A 14 13.55 -2.95 14.50
N SER A 15 14.16 -2.29 13.51
CA SER A 15 13.68 -1.02 12.96
C SER A 15 12.28 -1.14 12.37
N ALA A 16 11.99 -2.22 11.64
CA ALA A 16 10.65 -2.47 11.10
C ALA A 16 9.61 -2.69 12.20
N VAL A 17 9.95 -3.42 13.27
CA VAL A 17 9.07 -3.66 14.42
C VAL A 17 8.73 -2.36 15.15
N VAL A 18 9.68 -1.42 15.28
CA VAL A 18 9.42 -0.10 15.89
C VAL A 18 8.70 0.85 14.92
N ALA A 19 8.99 0.76 13.62
CA ALA A 19 8.32 1.58 12.60
C ALA A 19 6.82 1.25 12.48
N LEU A 20 6.47 -0.03 12.59
CA LEU A 20 5.11 -0.56 12.45
C LEU A 20 4.05 0.18 13.31
N PRO A 21 4.25 0.41 14.62
CA PRO A 21 3.32 1.19 15.44
C PRO A 21 3.53 2.71 15.35
N THR A 22 4.67 3.20 14.85
CA THR A 22 5.02 4.63 14.92
C THR A 22 4.20 5.50 13.97
N TYR A 23 4.26 5.21 12.67
CA TYR A 23 3.44 5.91 11.65
C TYR A 23 1.98 6.03 12.08
N PRO A 24 1.40 4.98 12.64
CA PRO A 24 -0.02 5.03 12.81
C PRO A 24 -0.50 5.56 14.17
N LEU A 25 0.33 5.44 15.21
CA LEU A 25 0.19 6.25 16.43
C LEU A 25 0.25 7.74 16.09
N PHE A 26 1.20 8.15 15.24
CA PHE A 26 1.25 9.52 14.72
C PHE A 26 -0.02 9.88 13.94
N CYS A 27 -0.45 8.97 13.07
CA CYS A 27 -1.78 8.89 12.44
C CYS A 27 -2.91 9.41 13.31
N ALA A 28 -3.02 8.79 14.47
CA ALA A 28 -4.09 9.04 15.41
C ALA A 28 -3.87 10.29 16.27
N ALA A 29 -2.62 10.56 16.67
CA ALA A 29 -2.26 11.76 17.41
C ALA A 29 -2.65 13.02 16.62
N MET A 30 -2.43 13.02 15.30
CA MET A 30 -2.79 14.13 14.42
C MET A 30 -4.31 14.33 14.23
N ARG A 31 -5.16 13.38 14.63
CA ARG A 31 -6.62 13.55 14.49
C ARG A 31 -7.18 14.59 15.46
N LEU A 32 -6.60 14.71 16.65
CA LEU A 32 -7.03 15.70 17.63
C LEU A 32 -6.81 17.14 17.14
N PRO A 33 -5.60 17.56 16.73
CA PRO A 33 -5.40 18.92 16.21
C PRO A 33 -6.24 19.19 14.97
N LEU A 34 -6.39 18.22 14.05
CA LEU A 34 -7.26 18.39 12.89
C LEU A 34 -8.72 18.64 13.28
N ARG A 35 -9.23 17.99 14.33
CA ARG A 35 -10.57 18.26 14.85
C ARG A 35 -10.68 19.63 15.51
N LEU A 36 -9.68 20.02 16.31
CA LEU A 36 -9.66 21.31 17.01
C LEU A 36 -9.60 22.49 16.03
N LEU A 37 -8.93 22.30 14.89
CA LEU A 37 -8.86 23.27 13.80
C LEU A 37 -10.04 23.17 12.81
N HIS A 38 -11.02 22.30 13.09
CA HIS A 38 -12.14 21.99 12.20
C HIS A 38 -11.73 21.62 10.76
N ILE A 39 -10.52 21.07 10.60
CA ILE A 39 -10.00 20.60 9.32
C ILE A 39 -10.56 19.21 9.04
N GLY A 40 -11.48 19.15 8.09
CA GLY A 40 -12.19 17.92 7.77
C GLY A 40 -12.05 17.50 6.32
N ALA A 41 -12.37 16.24 6.06
CA ALA A 41 -12.39 15.72 4.71
C ALA A 41 -13.32 16.54 3.80
N HIS A 42 -14.43 17.07 4.28
CA HIS A 42 -15.34 17.90 3.46
C HIS A 42 -14.66 19.11 2.79
N GLN A 43 -13.65 19.72 3.42
CA GLN A 43 -12.85 20.80 2.84
C GLN A 43 -11.82 20.20 1.87
N LYS A 44 -12.20 19.99 0.60
CA LYS A 44 -11.40 19.22 -0.38
C LYS A 44 -9.92 19.62 -0.43
N MET A 45 -9.62 20.90 -0.55
CA MET A 45 -8.24 21.40 -0.63
C MET A 45 -7.53 21.31 0.72
N LEU A 46 -8.09 21.93 1.77
CA LEU A 46 -7.47 21.99 3.09
C LEU A 46 -7.29 20.60 3.72
N GLY A 47 -8.29 19.72 3.61
CA GLY A 47 -8.20 18.34 4.08
C GLY A 47 -7.23 17.49 3.27
N THR A 48 -7.04 17.76 1.97
CA THR A 48 -6.01 17.05 1.19
C THR A 48 -4.62 17.51 1.59
N LEU A 49 -4.40 18.82 1.73
CA LEU A 49 -3.12 19.38 2.19
C LEU A 49 -2.78 18.89 3.60
N ALA A 50 -3.72 19.00 4.55
CA ALA A 50 -3.51 18.54 5.91
C ALA A 50 -3.25 17.03 5.99
N GLY A 51 -4.01 16.22 5.24
CA GLY A 51 -3.76 14.80 5.12
C GLY A 51 -2.38 14.49 4.52
N ALA A 52 -1.95 15.22 3.49
CA ALA A 52 -0.64 15.03 2.88
C ALA A 52 0.50 15.43 3.84
N SER A 53 0.33 16.50 4.61
CA SER A 53 1.29 16.87 5.66
C SER A 53 1.40 15.78 6.73
N VAL A 54 0.28 15.19 7.16
CA VAL A 54 0.29 14.05 8.11
C VAL A 54 1.04 12.86 7.51
N VAL A 55 0.83 12.54 6.24
CA VAL A 55 1.57 11.49 5.53
C VAL A 55 3.08 11.78 5.55
N VAL A 56 3.50 12.95 5.10
CA VAL A 56 4.92 13.30 4.96
C VAL A 56 5.62 13.33 6.31
N VAL A 57 5.04 14.03 7.29
CA VAL A 57 5.64 14.15 8.64
C VAL A 57 5.65 12.81 9.35
N GLY A 58 4.54 12.07 9.30
CA GLY A 58 4.46 10.74 9.93
C GLY A 58 5.45 9.76 9.34
N THR A 59 5.64 9.81 8.02
CA THR A 59 6.60 8.97 7.31
C THR A 59 8.04 9.31 7.69
N GLY A 60 8.38 10.61 7.73
CA GLY A 60 9.70 11.07 8.18
C GLY A 60 10.01 10.71 9.64
N LEU A 61 9.06 10.89 10.56
CA LEU A 61 9.21 10.51 11.97
C LEU A 61 9.36 9.00 12.15
N THR A 62 8.61 8.22 11.39
CA THR A 62 8.71 6.76 11.41
C THR A 62 10.09 6.31 10.94
N ALA A 63 10.57 6.87 9.84
CA ALA A 63 11.89 6.56 9.31
C ALA A 63 13.00 6.95 10.30
N LEU A 64 12.93 8.15 10.86
CA LEU A 64 13.89 8.62 11.86
C LEU A 64 13.90 7.72 13.11
N THR A 65 12.72 7.34 13.62
CA THR A 65 12.61 6.47 14.80
C THR A 65 13.16 5.07 14.50
N ALA A 66 12.91 4.54 13.30
CA ALA A 66 13.45 3.26 12.84
C ALA A 66 14.99 3.29 12.77
N CYS A 67 15.58 4.35 12.22
CA CYS A 67 17.03 4.53 12.15
C CYS A 67 17.65 4.71 13.54
N LEU A 68 17.07 5.57 14.39
CA LEU A 68 17.57 5.76 15.76
C LEU A 68 17.52 4.45 16.57
N THR A 69 16.47 3.66 16.40
CA THR A 69 16.35 2.32 17.01
C THR A 69 17.45 1.39 16.49
N LYS A 70 17.66 1.35 15.17
CA LYS A 70 18.71 0.55 14.53
C LYS A 70 20.06 0.80 15.18
N TYR A 71 20.46 2.07 15.22
CA TYR A 71 21.78 2.47 15.70
C TYR A 71 21.92 2.34 17.21
N SER A 72 20.85 2.55 17.97
CA SER A 72 20.83 2.32 19.42
C SER A 72 20.98 0.83 19.74
N LEU A 73 20.34 -0.05 18.97
CA LEU A 73 20.48 -1.49 19.11
C LEU A 73 21.90 -1.95 18.75
N LEU A 74 22.44 -1.49 17.61
CA LEU A 74 23.82 -1.79 17.21
C LEU A 74 24.84 -1.33 18.26
N ALA A 75 24.65 -0.14 18.83
CA ALA A 75 25.49 0.37 19.90
C ALA A 75 25.40 -0.49 21.19
N ALA A 76 24.20 -0.95 21.54
CA ALA A 76 23.99 -1.78 22.72
C ALA A 76 24.57 -3.20 22.59
N LEU A 77 24.67 -3.72 21.36
CA LEU A 77 25.20 -5.06 21.09
C LEU A 77 26.73 -5.15 21.14
N GLY A 78 27.44 -4.02 21.26
CA GLY A 78 28.90 -3.99 21.38
C GLY A 78 29.66 -4.27 20.09
N ASP A 79 28.97 -4.50 18.97
CA ASP A 79 29.56 -4.74 17.65
C ASP A 79 29.93 -3.45 16.89
N GLY A 80 29.78 -2.28 17.53
CA GLY A 80 30.16 -0.99 16.95
C GLY A 80 31.55 -0.53 17.42
N PRO A 81 32.47 -0.13 16.52
CA PRO A 81 33.67 0.58 16.96
C PRO A 81 33.26 1.86 17.70
N PRO A 82 33.90 2.21 18.83
CA PRO A 82 33.53 3.37 19.66
C PRO A 82 33.59 4.73 18.93
N SER A 83 34.16 4.78 17.71
CA SER A 83 34.19 5.93 16.80
C SER A 83 32.98 6.06 15.87
N MET A 84 32.12 5.03 15.77
CA MET A 84 30.88 5.07 14.97
C MET A 84 29.69 5.47 15.86
N ARG A 85 29.69 6.70 16.38
CA ARG A 85 28.42 7.41 16.38
C ARG A 85 28.15 7.69 14.91
N PRO A 86 27.09 7.14 14.29
CA PRO A 86 26.77 7.53 12.93
C PRO A 86 26.70 9.05 12.94
N ALA A 87 27.45 9.70 12.04
CA ALA A 87 27.27 11.12 11.83
C ALA A 87 25.76 11.34 11.60
N ALA A 88 25.21 12.42 12.17
CA ALA A 88 23.79 12.73 12.03
C ALA A 88 23.33 12.67 10.56
N ASP A 89 24.25 12.95 9.64
CA ASP A 89 24.10 12.87 8.19
C ASP A 89 23.75 11.45 7.68
N VAL A 90 24.38 10.40 8.23
CA VAL A 90 24.10 9.00 7.84
C VAL A 90 22.70 8.58 8.28
N ILE A 91 22.32 8.94 9.51
CA ILE A 91 20.96 8.68 10.03
C ILE A 91 19.92 9.43 9.18
N LEU A 92 20.24 10.66 8.79
CA LEU A 92 19.35 11.49 7.98
C LEU A 92 19.20 10.94 6.56
N GLU A 93 20.27 10.46 5.92
CA GLU A 93 20.24 9.86 4.58
C GLU A 93 19.40 8.58 4.56
N ASP A 94 19.61 7.67 5.51
CA ASP A 94 18.83 6.44 5.66
C ASP A 94 17.35 6.76 5.91
N ALA A 95 17.07 7.74 6.79
CA ALA A 95 15.71 8.18 7.08
C ALA A 95 15.02 8.78 5.85
N GLN A 96 15.74 9.54 5.02
CA GLN A 96 15.22 10.08 3.77
C GLN A 96 14.91 8.97 2.76
N GLY A 97 15.78 7.97 2.63
CA GLY A 97 15.57 6.80 1.78
C GLY A 97 14.30 6.04 2.16
N LEU A 98 14.18 5.69 3.45
CA LEU A 98 13.01 4.98 3.98
C LEU A 98 11.73 5.83 3.85
N ALA A 99 11.81 7.14 4.08
CA ALA A 99 10.67 8.04 3.90
C ALA A 99 10.15 8.08 2.46
N LYS A 100 11.05 8.12 1.47
CA LYS A 100 10.65 8.07 0.04
C LYS A 100 9.93 6.77 -0.29
N ILE A 101 10.43 5.63 0.18
CA ILE A 101 9.82 4.32 -0.06
C ILE A 101 8.42 4.24 0.56
N LEU A 102 8.28 4.66 1.82
CA LEU A 102 7.00 4.67 2.52
C LEU A 102 5.99 5.61 1.82
N LEU A 103 6.43 6.76 1.32
CA LEU A 103 5.58 7.67 0.56
C LEU A 103 5.12 7.06 -0.78
N ILE A 104 6.06 6.45 -1.52
CA ILE A 104 5.76 5.75 -2.77
C ILE A 104 4.75 4.62 -2.52
N ALA A 105 5.00 3.79 -1.51
CA ALA A 105 4.09 2.74 -1.09
C ALA A 105 2.68 3.29 -0.84
N GLN A 106 2.55 4.37 -0.07
CA GLN A 106 1.25 4.99 0.20
C GLN A 106 0.49 5.46 -1.04
N VAL A 107 1.20 5.99 -2.04
CA VAL A 107 0.60 6.36 -3.33
C VAL A 107 0.10 5.11 -4.06
N PHE A 108 0.92 4.07 -4.16
CA PHE A 108 0.56 2.82 -4.85
C PHE A 108 -0.59 2.07 -4.18
N LEU A 109 -0.69 2.15 -2.85
CA LEU A 109 -1.77 1.54 -2.07
C LEU A 109 -3.09 2.32 -2.17
N GLY A 110 -3.13 3.39 -2.96
CA GLY A 110 -4.33 4.20 -3.15
C GLY A 110 -4.77 4.92 -1.86
N THR A 111 -3.82 5.21 -0.96
CA THR A 111 -4.12 5.98 0.23
C THR A 111 -4.35 7.44 -0.17
N HIS A 112 -5.61 7.83 -0.27
CA HIS A 112 -5.94 9.22 -0.55
C HIS A 112 -5.70 10.04 0.74
N PRO A 113 -4.84 11.08 0.74
CA PRO A 113 -4.43 11.77 1.97
C PRO A 113 -5.61 12.33 2.78
N ARG A 114 -6.63 12.83 2.07
CA ARG A 114 -7.93 13.25 2.61
C ARG A 114 -8.61 12.23 3.54
N ARG A 115 -8.33 10.93 3.42
CA ARG A 115 -8.87 9.87 4.30
C ARG A 115 -8.32 9.92 5.72
N LEU A 116 -7.20 10.61 5.93
CA LEU A 116 -6.63 10.83 7.27
C LEU A 116 -7.38 11.91 8.05
N CYS A 117 -8.06 12.82 7.35
CA CYS A 117 -8.85 13.87 7.98
C CYS A 117 -10.16 13.33 8.55
N PRO A 118 -10.62 13.85 9.71
CA PRO A 118 -11.93 13.53 10.25
C PRO A 118 -13.06 13.85 9.26
N SER A 119 -14.13 13.06 9.28
CA SER A 119 -15.33 13.30 8.49
C SER A 119 -16.26 14.27 9.19
N HIS A 120 -16.78 15.24 8.46
CA HIS A 120 -17.89 16.07 8.93
C HIS A 120 -19.20 15.34 8.70
N LEU A 121 -20.08 15.29 9.70
CA LEU A 121 -21.30 14.48 9.62
C LEU A 121 -22.38 15.07 8.67
N HIS A 122 -22.35 16.36 8.34
CA HIS A 122 -23.27 16.98 7.37
C HIS A 122 -22.78 16.99 5.92
N HIS A 123 -21.64 16.37 5.64
CA HIS A 123 -21.05 16.35 4.32
C HIS A 123 -20.64 14.93 3.93
N PRO A 124 -20.44 14.65 2.62
CA PRO A 124 -19.76 13.44 2.21
C PRO A 124 -18.43 13.29 2.96
N GLY A 125 -18.32 12.21 3.73
CA GLY A 125 -17.15 11.94 4.54
C GLY A 125 -15.92 11.55 3.74
N ALA A 126 -14.83 11.26 4.45
CA ALA A 126 -13.53 10.94 3.88
C ALA A 126 -13.52 9.69 3.00
N PHE A 127 -14.50 8.80 3.19
CA PHE A 127 -14.67 7.55 2.45
C PHE A 127 -15.87 7.57 1.50
N ALA A 128 -16.40 8.75 1.18
CA ALA A 128 -17.50 8.88 0.22
C ALA A 128 -17.07 8.40 -1.18
N GLN A 129 -17.54 7.21 -1.55
CA GLN A 129 -17.31 6.58 -2.85
C GLN A 129 -18.60 5.90 -3.32
N GLY A 130 -19.02 6.25 -4.53
CA GLY A 130 -20.33 5.83 -5.04
C GLY A 130 -21.48 6.49 -4.27
N SER A 131 -22.59 6.71 -4.97
CA SER A 131 -23.82 7.21 -4.37
C SER A 131 -25.00 6.90 -5.27
N LEU A 132 -26.20 6.88 -4.69
CA LEU A 132 -27.45 6.78 -5.43
C LEU A 132 -28.11 8.18 -5.47
N PRO A 133 -28.86 8.52 -6.53
CA PRO A 133 -29.75 9.68 -6.47
C PRO A 133 -30.70 9.56 -5.28
N ALA A 134 -30.98 10.66 -4.58
CA ALA A 134 -31.94 10.69 -3.49
C ALA A 134 -33.03 11.73 -3.76
N GLY A 135 -34.29 11.33 -3.61
CA GLY A 135 -35.42 12.24 -3.62
C GLY A 135 -35.80 12.72 -2.22
N ILE A 136 -36.94 13.41 -2.12
CA ILE A 136 -37.55 13.79 -0.84
C ILE A 136 -38.02 12.55 -0.06
N ARG A 137 -38.40 11.48 -0.77
CA ARG A 137 -38.82 10.21 -0.16
C ARG A 137 -37.60 9.44 0.34
N TYR A 138 -37.81 8.64 1.37
CA TYR A 138 -36.78 7.72 1.83
C TYR A 138 -36.55 6.61 0.79
N LYS A 139 -35.38 5.94 0.87
CA LYS A 139 -35.00 4.90 -0.09
C LYS A 139 -35.99 3.74 -0.13
N THR A 140 -36.22 3.23 -1.34
CA THR A 140 -36.96 2.00 -1.64
C THR A 140 -36.15 0.74 -1.26
N ALA A 141 -36.79 -0.43 -1.27
CA ALA A 141 -36.12 -1.70 -0.98
C ALA A 141 -35.05 -2.09 -2.03
N SER A 142 -35.22 -1.72 -3.29
CA SER A 142 -34.21 -1.93 -4.34
C SER A 142 -33.00 -1.01 -4.13
N GLU A 143 -33.24 0.27 -3.83
CA GLU A 143 -32.18 1.23 -3.48
C GLU A 143 -31.45 0.82 -2.20
N ALA A 144 -32.15 0.26 -1.20
CA ALA A 144 -31.51 -0.26 0.00
C ALA A 144 -30.51 -1.38 -0.32
N ARG A 145 -30.88 -2.34 -1.18
CA ARG A 145 -29.97 -3.41 -1.63
C ARG A 145 -28.77 -2.88 -2.42
N LEU A 146 -28.99 -1.88 -3.29
CA LEU A 146 -27.90 -1.21 -4.01
C LEU A 146 -26.95 -0.49 -3.05
N LEU A 147 -27.51 0.20 -2.05
CA LEU A 147 -26.74 0.92 -1.06
C LEU A 147 -25.93 -0.03 -0.17
N ASP A 148 -26.50 -1.19 0.21
CA ASP A 148 -25.78 -2.22 0.93
C ASP A 148 -24.59 -2.75 0.12
N ARG A 149 -24.78 -3.01 -1.19
CA ARG A 149 -23.68 -3.37 -2.09
C ARG A 149 -22.59 -2.29 -2.13
N LEU A 150 -22.97 -1.01 -2.26
CA LEU A 150 -22.03 0.11 -2.22
C LEU A 150 -21.29 0.17 -0.87
N GLY A 151 -22.00 0.00 0.24
CA GLY A 151 -21.44 0.02 1.59
C GLY A 151 -20.50 -1.16 1.86
N HIS A 152 -20.79 -2.35 1.35
CA HIS A 152 -19.88 -3.49 1.45
C HIS A 152 -18.63 -3.31 0.58
N ARG A 153 -18.78 -2.76 -0.63
CA ARG A 153 -17.66 -2.53 -1.55
C ARG A 153 -16.74 -1.41 -1.07
N HIS A 154 -17.31 -0.27 -0.70
CA HIS A 154 -16.55 0.95 -0.43
C HIS A 154 -16.43 1.27 1.07
N GLY A 155 -17.38 0.81 1.88
CA GLY A 155 -17.48 1.14 3.30
C GLY A 155 -18.44 2.28 3.58
N CYS A 156 -18.67 2.54 4.87
CA CYS A 156 -19.39 3.70 5.35
C CYS A 156 -18.69 4.99 4.87
N HIS A 157 -19.41 5.90 4.21
CA HIS A 157 -18.82 7.13 3.67
C HIS A 157 -18.19 8.02 4.77
N THR A 158 -18.68 7.93 6.01
CA THR A 158 -18.16 8.69 7.16
C THR A 158 -16.91 8.05 7.75
N CYS A 159 -16.95 6.77 8.12
CA CYS A 159 -15.90 6.13 8.93
C CYS A 159 -15.17 4.96 8.25
N GLY A 160 -15.51 4.64 7.01
CA GLY A 160 -14.89 3.58 6.20
C GLY A 160 -15.32 2.16 6.51
N THR A 161 -16.14 1.90 7.53
CA THR A 161 -16.46 0.52 7.94
C THR A 161 -17.28 -0.26 6.90
N ARG A 162 -16.84 -1.49 6.57
CA ARG A 162 -17.50 -2.40 5.60
C ARG A 162 -18.31 -3.53 6.23
N PHE A 163 -18.00 -3.92 7.47
CA PHE A 163 -18.63 -5.03 8.17
C PHE A 163 -19.89 -4.60 8.93
N GLN A 164 -20.87 -4.11 8.20
CA GLN A 164 -22.20 -3.81 8.73
C GLN A 164 -23.19 -4.74 8.07
N LYS A 165 -24.17 -5.25 8.82
CA LYS A 165 -25.25 -6.08 8.24
C LYS A 165 -26.09 -5.31 7.20
N SER A 166 -26.24 -4.01 7.39
CA SER A 166 -26.97 -3.10 6.50
C SER A 166 -26.44 -1.68 6.65
N PHE A 167 -26.59 -0.90 5.60
CA PHE A 167 -26.23 0.51 5.50
C PHE A 167 -27.48 1.38 5.42
N VAL A 168 -27.43 2.52 6.10
CA VAL A 168 -28.46 3.57 6.07
C VAL A 168 -28.16 4.49 4.89
N GLY A 169 -29.21 4.91 4.18
CA GLY A 169 -29.11 5.94 3.15
C GLY A 169 -28.98 7.30 3.79
N ASP A 170 -27.76 7.79 3.91
CA ASP A 170 -27.52 9.15 4.40
C ASP A 170 -27.74 10.16 3.27
N HIS A 171 -28.61 11.15 3.51
CA HIS A 171 -28.88 12.21 2.55
C HIS A 171 -27.76 13.24 2.63
N GLN A 172 -27.06 13.43 1.51
CA GLN A 172 -26.03 14.44 1.38
C GLN A 172 -26.38 15.37 0.21
N PRO A 173 -26.64 16.67 0.46
CA PRO A 173 -26.74 17.30 1.78
C PRO A 173 -27.95 16.80 2.61
N PRO A 174 -27.95 16.98 3.95
CA PRO A 174 -29.09 16.64 4.81
C PRO A 174 -30.41 17.26 4.34
N ARG A 175 -31.51 16.50 4.49
CA ARG A 175 -32.85 16.91 4.04
C ARG A 175 -33.33 18.24 4.63
N SER A 176 -32.88 18.56 5.85
CA SER A 176 -33.20 19.84 6.50
C SER A 176 -32.77 21.07 5.71
N PHE A 177 -31.84 20.92 4.74
CA PHE A 177 -31.41 22.01 3.87
C PHE A 177 -32.29 22.21 2.62
N ASN A 178 -33.24 21.31 2.34
CA ASN A 178 -34.18 21.39 1.21
C ASN A 178 -33.53 21.70 -0.16
N LEU A 179 -32.41 21.01 -0.48
CA LEU A 179 -31.65 21.21 -1.71
C LEU A 179 -32.04 20.19 -2.80
N PRO A 180 -32.07 20.58 -4.10
CA PRO A 180 -32.60 19.74 -5.18
C PRO A 180 -31.71 18.54 -5.60
N ASP A 181 -30.42 18.53 -5.23
CA ASP A 181 -29.46 17.49 -5.66
C ASP A 181 -28.97 16.61 -4.50
N MET A 182 -29.92 15.99 -3.78
CA MET A 182 -29.57 15.05 -2.71
C MET A 182 -29.08 13.73 -3.28
N ARG A 183 -28.11 13.13 -2.60
CA ARG A 183 -27.63 11.77 -2.90
C ARG A 183 -27.59 10.91 -1.65
N PHE A 184 -27.85 9.62 -1.82
CA PHE A 184 -27.67 8.62 -0.78
C PHE A 184 -26.24 8.11 -0.77
N PHE A 185 -25.56 8.30 0.35
CA PHE A 185 -24.29 7.64 0.64
C PHE A 185 -24.50 6.50 1.66
N PRO A 186 -23.76 5.37 1.52
CA PRO A 186 -23.86 4.28 2.48
C PRO A 186 -23.27 4.71 3.83
N GLN A 187 -24.07 4.70 4.89
CA GLN A 187 -23.63 5.08 6.22
C GLN A 187 -23.95 3.99 7.25
N CYS A 188 -23.01 3.68 8.15
CA CYS A 188 -23.28 2.71 9.21
C CYS A 188 -24.20 3.30 10.28
N ARG A 189 -25.00 2.44 10.96
CA ARG A 189 -25.93 2.87 12.02
C ARG A 189 -25.26 3.71 13.11
N PRO A 190 -24.04 3.38 13.61
CA PRO A 190 -23.37 4.24 14.58
C PRO A 190 -23.09 5.66 14.07
N CYS A 191 -22.72 5.83 12.80
CA CYS A 191 -22.50 7.15 12.19
C CYS A 191 -23.81 7.91 11.99
N SER A 192 -24.83 7.22 11.49
CA SER A 192 -26.17 7.79 11.29
C SER A 192 -26.81 8.26 12.60
N ASN A 193 -26.73 7.47 13.67
CA ASN A 193 -27.25 7.87 14.98
C ASN A 193 -26.54 9.12 15.52
N SER A 194 -25.22 9.22 15.35
CA SER A 194 -24.47 10.42 15.75
C SER A 194 -24.85 11.65 14.93
N GLN A 195 -25.07 11.49 13.63
CA GLN A 195 -25.56 12.55 12.76
C GLN A 195 -26.97 13.02 13.19
N GLY A 196 -27.89 12.09 13.44
CA GLY A 196 -29.25 12.42 13.91
C GLY A 196 -29.28 13.17 15.26
N GLY A 197 -28.35 12.83 16.16
CA GLY A 197 -28.15 13.56 17.42
C GLY A 197 -27.70 15.02 17.22
N LEU A 198 -26.96 15.30 16.14
CA LEU A 198 -26.52 16.66 15.80
C LEU A 198 -27.63 17.46 15.11
N THR A 199 -28.34 16.86 14.16
CA THR A 199 -29.41 17.55 13.43
C THR A 199 -30.62 17.88 14.32
N SER A 200 -30.81 17.15 15.43
CA SER A 200 -31.84 17.45 16.43
C SER A 200 -31.46 18.56 17.41
N GLY A 201 -30.32 19.24 17.23
CA GLY A 201 -29.89 20.34 18.08
C GLY A 201 -29.41 19.92 19.48
N LYS A 202 -29.32 18.61 19.76
CA LYS A 202 -28.93 18.09 21.09
C LYS A 202 -27.43 18.20 21.37
N VAL A 203 -26.62 18.62 20.40
CA VAL A 203 -25.15 18.58 20.48
C VAL A 203 -24.52 19.75 19.71
N ILE A 204 -23.69 20.58 20.36
CA ILE A 204 -23.05 21.78 19.79
C ILE A 204 -21.52 21.60 19.62
N GLY A 205 -20.97 22.15 18.52
CA GLY A 205 -19.61 22.71 18.43
C GLY A 205 -18.45 21.79 17.97
N VAL A 206 -18.25 20.64 18.62
CA VAL A 206 -17.03 19.82 18.38
C VAL A 206 -17.34 18.37 17.99
N ARG A 207 -18.57 17.88 18.27
CA ARG A 207 -18.99 16.51 17.92
C ARG A 207 -19.43 16.34 16.47
N LEU A 208 -19.40 17.39 15.64
CA LEU A 208 -19.68 17.31 14.19
C LEU A 208 -18.61 16.52 13.43
N MET A 209 -17.41 16.44 13.99
CA MET A 209 -16.25 15.80 13.37
C MET A 209 -16.06 14.40 13.92
N ARG A 210 -16.33 13.39 13.09
CA ARG A 210 -16.13 11.99 13.44
C ARG A 210 -14.76 11.52 12.95
N SER A 211 -13.98 10.95 13.87
CA SER A 211 -12.80 10.18 13.43
C SER A 211 -13.25 8.80 12.96
N HIS A 212 -12.45 8.26 12.06
CA HIS A 212 -12.61 6.90 11.59
C HIS A 212 -12.20 5.94 12.72
N HIS A 213 -12.88 4.80 12.82
CA HIS A 213 -12.61 3.84 13.90
C HIS A 213 -11.19 3.30 13.79
N TRP A 214 -10.46 3.30 14.91
CA TRP A 214 -9.12 2.73 15.04
C TRP A 214 -9.10 1.24 14.69
N SER A 215 -10.05 0.48 15.22
CA SER A 215 -10.11 -0.99 15.12
C SER A 215 -10.38 -1.54 13.72
N ARG A 216 -10.64 -0.69 12.72
CA ARG A 216 -10.87 -1.10 11.32
C ARG A 216 -10.08 -0.29 10.30
N GLY A 217 -9.21 0.62 10.77
CA GLY A 217 -8.15 1.23 9.94
C GLY A 217 -7.05 0.24 9.56
N PHE A 218 -7.06 -0.95 10.17
CA PHE A 218 -6.21 -2.09 9.85
C PHE A 218 -6.36 -2.53 8.40
N ASP A 219 -7.55 -2.45 7.77
CA ASP A 219 -7.77 -3.21 6.53
C ASP A 219 -7.08 -2.65 5.28
N TRP A 220 -6.69 -1.37 5.22
CA TRP A 220 -6.12 -0.80 3.98
C TRP A 220 -5.08 0.33 4.15
N HIS A 221 -5.10 1.07 5.25
CA HIS A 221 -4.25 2.27 5.39
C HIS A 221 -2.96 2.05 6.19
N TYR A 222 -2.81 0.87 6.81
CA TYR A 222 -1.77 0.60 7.80
C TYR A 222 -0.76 -0.47 7.36
N TRP A 223 -1.23 -1.56 6.75
CA TRP A 223 -0.34 -2.67 6.42
C TRP A 223 0.62 -2.34 5.30
N GLY A 224 0.23 -1.54 4.31
CA GLY A 224 1.09 -1.42 3.16
C GLY A 224 2.45 -0.77 3.45
N PRO A 225 2.58 0.34 4.20
CA PRO A 225 3.91 0.88 4.55
C PRO A 225 4.71 -0.07 5.47
N SER A 226 4.02 -0.75 6.38
CA SER A 226 4.66 -1.54 7.44
C SER A 226 5.04 -2.97 7.02
N ALA A 227 4.19 -3.62 6.21
CA ALA A 227 4.48 -4.88 5.55
C ALA A 227 5.53 -4.69 4.45
N ILE A 228 5.53 -3.56 3.74
CA ILE A 228 6.61 -3.24 2.79
C ILE A 228 7.93 -3.03 3.53
N GLY A 229 7.96 -2.41 4.71
CA GLY A 229 9.18 -2.33 5.53
C GLY A 229 9.74 -3.72 5.90
N LEU A 230 8.86 -4.65 6.30
CA LEU A 230 9.23 -6.05 6.59
C LEU A 230 9.69 -6.82 5.33
N LEU A 231 9.02 -6.63 4.19
CA LEU A 231 9.33 -7.30 2.93
C LEU A 231 10.54 -6.68 2.20
N ALA A 232 10.84 -5.41 2.45
CA ALA A 232 11.97 -4.71 1.85
C ALA A 232 13.25 -4.85 2.67
N ALA A 233 13.18 -5.20 3.96
CA ALA A 233 14.37 -5.40 4.80
C ALA A 233 15.41 -6.38 4.18
N PRO A 234 15.01 -7.52 3.58
CA PRO A 234 15.95 -8.40 2.87
C PRO A 234 16.53 -7.79 1.59
N LEU A 235 15.86 -6.81 0.97
CA LEU A 235 16.32 -6.16 -0.27
C LEU A 235 17.52 -5.24 -0.05
N PHE A 236 17.77 -4.82 1.19
CA PHE A 236 18.94 -4.03 1.60
C PHE A 236 20.10 -4.91 2.10
N TYR A 237 19.89 -6.23 2.22
CA TYR A 237 20.85 -7.14 2.87
C TYR A 237 22.01 -7.57 1.96
N ASN A 238 22.15 -7.06 0.73
CA ASN A 238 23.19 -7.58 -0.16
C ASN A 238 23.86 -6.51 -1.02
N SER A 239 24.65 -5.64 -0.39
CA SER A 239 25.62 -4.81 -1.13
C SER A 239 27.07 -5.31 -1.05
N ASP A 240 27.53 -6.05 -0.03
CA ASP A 240 28.99 -6.21 0.15
C ASP A 240 29.54 -7.55 0.70
N ALA A 241 28.78 -8.65 0.72
CA ALA A 241 29.34 -9.95 1.12
C ALA A 241 29.25 -10.96 -0.02
N VAL A 242 30.42 -11.38 -0.53
CA VAL A 242 30.68 -12.34 -1.62
C VAL A 242 30.79 -11.72 -3.01
N ALA A 243 32.02 -11.45 -3.42
CA ALA A 243 32.39 -11.28 -4.82
C ALA A 243 32.16 -12.60 -5.57
N PRO A 244 31.33 -12.66 -6.63
CA PRO A 244 31.29 -13.82 -7.50
C PRO A 244 32.48 -13.73 -8.47
N THR A 245 33.31 -14.76 -8.46
CA THR A 245 34.31 -14.98 -9.51
C THR A 245 33.62 -15.02 -10.88
N ALA A 246 34.18 -14.26 -11.81
CA ALA A 246 33.63 -14.07 -13.14
C ALA A 246 33.84 -15.32 -13.99
N THR A 247 32.80 -16.12 -14.19
CA THR A 247 32.67 -16.98 -15.37
C THR A 247 31.21 -17.37 -15.59
N THR A 248 30.72 -17.12 -16.81
CA THR A 248 29.48 -17.61 -17.44
C THR A 248 28.15 -17.25 -16.77
N VAL A 249 27.34 -16.48 -17.51
CA VAL A 249 25.90 -16.36 -17.30
C VAL A 249 25.22 -17.47 -18.11
N PRO A 250 24.70 -18.55 -17.50
CA PRO A 250 23.66 -19.35 -18.13
C PRO A 250 22.28 -18.87 -17.64
N TYR A 251 21.30 -19.10 -18.49
CA TYR A 251 19.88 -18.83 -18.32
C TYR A 251 19.37 -19.10 -16.89
N LEU A 252 18.70 -18.09 -16.31
CA LEU A 252 18.33 -17.98 -14.89
C LEU A 252 17.17 -18.87 -14.43
N LEU A 253 16.76 -19.86 -15.23
CA LEU A 253 15.85 -20.91 -14.78
C LEU A 253 16.37 -22.23 -15.35
N ASP A 254 16.65 -23.17 -14.45
CA ASP A 254 16.87 -24.56 -14.83
C ASP A 254 15.68 -25.05 -15.69
N PRO A 255 15.90 -25.77 -16.81
CA PRO A 255 14.85 -26.18 -17.74
C PRO A 255 13.65 -26.88 -17.07
N GLU A 256 13.89 -27.61 -15.98
CA GLU A 256 12.82 -28.27 -15.23
C GLU A 256 11.88 -27.27 -14.54
N HIS A 257 12.44 -26.17 -14.02
CA HIS A 257 11.68 -25.10 -13.37
C HIS A 257 10.87 -24.27 -14.38
N TYR A 258 11.44 -24.01 -15.57
CA TYR A 258 10.72 -23.35 -16.65
C TYR A 258 9.55 -24.21 -17.17
N ALA A 259 9.75 -25.53 -17.28
CA ALA A 259 8.71 -26.46 -17.66
C ALA A 259 7.54 -26.50 -16.65
N LYS A 260 7.83 -26.47 -15.34
CA LYS A 260 6.81 -26.44 -14.27
C LYS A 260 5.98 -25.16 -14.29
N LEU A 261 6.61 -23.99 -14.46
CA LEU A 261 5.89 -22.71 -14.57
C LEU A 261 5.03 -22.63 -15.84
N THR A 262 5.52 -23.17 -16.95
CA THR A 262 4.78 -23.23 -18.22
C THR A 262 3.58 -24.17 -18.12
N ALA A 263 3.73 -25.33 -17.47
CA ALA A 263 2.63 -26.25 -17.21
C ALA A 263 1.54 -25.62 -16.33
N LEU A 264 1.95 -24.88 -15.29
CA LEU A 264 1.04 -24.19 -14.36
C LEU A 264 0.23 -23.08 -15.04
N GLY A 265 0.88 -22.27 -15.88
CA GLY A 265 0.20 -21.25 -16.68
C GLY A 265 -0.79 -21.86 -17.67
N THR A 266 -0.45 -23.03 -18.23
CA THR A 266 -1.31 -23.78 -19.16
C THR A 266 -2.57 -24.31 -18.47
N GLU A 267 -2.43 -24.87 -17.26
CA GLU A 267 -3.56 -25.38 -16.49
C GLU A 267 -4.49 -24.26 -16.01
N THR A 268 -3.91 -23.13 -15.61
CA THR A 268 -4.66 -21.92 -15.23
C THR A 268 -5.44 -21.35 -16.41
N ALA A 269 -4.84 -21.26 -17.60
CA ALA A 269 -5.55 -20.78 -18.80
C ALA A 269 -6.76 -21.67 -19.13
N ARG A 270 -6.60 -23.01 -19.01
CA ARG A 270 -7.70 -23.97 -19.23
C ARG A 270 -8.83 -23.81 -18.22
N SER A 271 -8.56 -23.52 -16.96
CA SER A 271 -9.62 -23.35 -15.95
C SER A 271 -10.50 -22.11 -16.18
N PHE A 272 -10.00 -21.13 -16.94
CA PHE A 272 -10.74 -19.95 -17.38
C PHE A 272 -11.35 -20.10 -18.79
N GLY A 273 -11.23 -21.27 -19.43
CA GLY A 273 -11.72 -21.49 -20.80
C GLY A 273 -10.93 -20.73 -21.87
N ILE A 274 -9.70 -20.32 -21.56
CA ILE A 274 -8.79 -19.64 -22.49
C ILE A 274 -7.87 -20.68 -23.11
N ASP A 275 -7.70 -20.67 -24.43
CA ASP A 275 -6.72 -21.53 -25.09
C ASP A 275 -5.32 -21.20 -24.55
N PRO A 276 -4.61 -22.16 -23.92
CA PRO A 276 -3.28 -21.92 -23.38
C PRO A 276 -2.26 -21.44 -24.42
N LEU A 277 -2.42 -21.84 -25.67
CA LEU A 277 -1.54 -21.41 -26.75
C LEU A 277 -1.74 -19.91 -27.03
N GLU A 278 -3.00 -19.50 -27.17
CA GLU A 278 -3.40 -18.10 -27.34
C GLU A 278 -3.01 -17.23 -26.13
N ALA A 279 -3.20 -17.73 -24.91
CA ALA A 279 -2.79 -17.02 -23.69
C ALA A 279 -1.26 -16.83 -23.63
N LYS A 280 -0.52 -17.87 -24.00
CA LYS A 280 0.95 -17.85 -24.05
C LYS A 280 1.45 -16.86 -25.11
N GLU A 281 0.91 -16.90 -26.32
CA GLU A 281 1.28 -15.99 -27.41
C GLU A 281 0.98 -14.54 -27.04
N ARG A 282 -0.21 -14.23 -26.51
CA ARG A 282 -0.58 -12.86 -26.09
C ARG A 282 0.32 -12.32 -24.98
N VAL A 283 0.73 -13.18 -24.03
CA VAL A 283 1.66 -12.80 -22.96
C VAL A 283 3.07 -12.62 -23.52
N GLN A 284 3.52 -13.49 -24.42
CA GLN A 284 4.83 -13.41 -25.06
C GLN A 284 4.96 -12.17 -25.95
N ASP A 285 3.97 -11.88 -26.78
CA ASP A 285 3.94 -10.72 -27.68
C ASP A 285 3.95 -9.41 -26.88
N ARG A 286 3.12 -9.34 -25.83
CA ARG A 286 3.05 -8.13 -24.99
C ARG A 286 4.29 -7.95 -24.12
N ALA A 287 4.90 -9.03 -23.65
CA ALA A 287 6.18 -8.97 -22.96
C ALA A 287 7.31 -8.54 -23.91
N ALA A 288 7.32 -9.03 -25.15
CA ALA A 288 8.31 -8.66 -26.17
C ALA A 288 8.17 -7.19 -26.61
N GLU A 289 6.95 -6.70 -26.82
CA GLU A 289 6.67 -5.30 -27.15
C GLU A 289 7.15 -4.35 -26.03
N GLN A 290 6.79 -4.66 -24.78
CA GLN A 290 7.20 -3.84 -23.63
C GLN A 290 8.70 -3.94 -23.34
N LEU A 291 9.33 -5.08 -23.61
CA LEU A 291 10.78 -5.24 -23.51
C LEU A 291 11.48 -4.35 -24.56
N SER A 292 11.01 -4.35 -25.80
CA SER A 292 11.55 -3.50 -26.88
C SER A 292 11.44 -2.01 -26.53
N GLU A 293 10.28 -1.56 -26.04
CA GLU A 293 10.04 -0.17 -25.64
C GLU A 293 10.98 0.26 -24.49
N LEU A 294 11.18 -0.62 -23.52
CA LEU A 294 12.03 -0.33 -22.37
C LEU A 294 13.53 -0.40 -22.70
N GLU A 295 13.95 -1.30 -23.58
CA GLU A 295 15.31 -1.30 -24.12
C GLU A 295 15.60 0.00 -24.88
N GLU A 296 14.64 0.51 -25.63
CA GLU A 296 14.74 1.78 -26.32
C GLU A 296 14.86 2.94 -25.33
N GLN A 297 14.04 2.97 -24.27
CA GLN A 297 14.14 3.96 -23.20
C GLN A 297 15.49 3.88 -22.45
N ALA A 298 15.99 2.67 -22.19
CA ALA A 298 17.27 2.47 -21.54
C ALA A 298 18.45 2.91 -22.42
N ARG A 299 18.40 2.64 -23.74
CA ARG A 299 19.37 3.15 -24.72
C ARG A 299 19.34 4.69 -24.76
N ALA A 300 18.16 5.29 -24.86
CA ALA A 300 18.00 6.74 -24.85
C ALA A 300 18.54 7.38 -23.56
N TRP A 301 18.30 6.77 -22.40
CA TRP A 301 18.77 7.27 -21.12
C TRP A 301 20.28 7.15 -20.96
N ARG A 302 20.85 6.01 -21.39
CA ARG A 302 22.31 5.81 -21.46
C ARG A 302 22.96 6.88 -22.34
N ASP A 303 22.42 7.11 -23.53
CA ASP A 303 23.01 8.05 -24.50
C ASP A 303 22.95 9.49 -23.96
N GLN A 304 21.86 9.88 -23.27
CA GLN A 304 21.77 11.17 -22.56
C GLN A 304 22.79 11.32 -21.41
N LEU A 305 23.13 10.23 -20.73
CA LEU A 305 24.08 10.25 -19.61
C LEU A 305 25.54 10.29 -20.09
N ILE A 306 25.83 9.60 -21.21
CA ILE A 306 27.12 9.64 -21.89
C ILE A 306 27.36 11.04 -22.47
N ASP A 307 26.38 11.60 -23.18
CA ASP A 307 26.48 12.91 -23.84
C ASP A 307 26.73 14.05 -22.83
N LYS A 308 26.19 13.93 -21.61
CA LYS A 308 26.41 14.90 -20.52
C LYS A 308 27.74 14.71 -19.78
N GLY A 309 28.59 13.76 -20.18
CA GLY A 309 29.88 13.48 -19.55
C GLY A 309 29.77 13.00 -18.09
N ARG A 310 28.60 12.49 -17.67
CA ARG A 310 28.32 12.17 -16.25
C ARG A 310 28.52 10.71 -15.88
N TRP A 311 29.03 9.86 -16.79
CA TRP A 311 29.07 8.42 -16.54
C TRP A 311 30.40 7.74 -16.88
N PRO A 312 31.11 7.12 -15.91
CA PRO A 312 32.32 6.36 -16.16
C PRO A 312 32.01 4.94 -16.68
N ALA A 313 32.69 4.52 -17.76
CA ALA A 313 32.45 3.26 -18.48
C ALA A 313 32.73 1.95 -17.68
N LYS A 314 33.18 2.02 -16.42
CA LYS A 314 33.54 0.85 -15.59
C LYS A 314 32.41 0.34 -14.67
N THR A 315 31.36 1.13 -14.42
CA THR A 315 30.22 0.75 -13.55
C THR A 315 29.08 0.02 -14.28
N THR A 316 29.22 -0.16 -15.59
CA THR A 316 28.18 -0.59 -16.53
C THR A 316 27.54 -1.93 -16.16
N GLY A 317 28.33 -2.90 -15.66
CA GLY A 317 27.82 -4.24 -15.35
C GLY A 317 27.06 -4.37 -14.02
N GLN A 318 27.35 -3.51 -13.04
CA GLN A 318 26.68 -3.56 -11.73
C GLN A 318 25.38 -2.73 -11.75
N THR A 319 25.42 -1.55 -12.37
CA THR A 319 24.22 -0.73 -12.54
C THR A 319 23.19 -1.42 -13.43
N LEU A 320 23.61 -2.05 -14.53
CA LEU A 320 22.70 -2.79 -15.41
C LEU A 320 22.05 -3.98 -14.67
N ARG A 321 22.80 -4.70 -13.81
CA ARG A 321 22.26 -5.78 -12.97
C ARG A 321 21.27 -5.26 -11.92
N ALA A 322 21.55 -4.13 -11.28
CA ALA A 322 20.63 -3.50 -10.33
C ALA A 322 19.34 -3.02 -11.02
N LEU A 323 19.45 -2.47 -12.23
CA LEU A 323 18.31 -2.08 -13.05
C LEU A 323 17.49 -3.30 -13.50
N LEU A 324 18.13 -4.39 -13.91
CA LEU A 324 17.47 -5.64 -14.31
C LEU A 324 16.75 -6.30 -13.11
N LYS A 325 17.35 -6.24 -11.91
CA LYS A 325 16.73 -6.72 -10.66
C LYS A 325 15.51 -5.89 -10.29
N CYS A 326 15.59 -4.56 -10.41
CA CYS A 326 14.46 -3.66 -10.18
C CYS A 326 13.36 -3.85 -11.25
N TYR A 327 13.73 -4.18 -12.48
CA TYR A 327 12.84 -4.52 -13.57
C TYR A 327 12.05 -5.81 -13.30
N LEU A 328 12.74 -6.92 -12.98
CA LEU A 328 12.09 -8.19 -12.63
C LEU A 328 11.15 -8.04 -11.44
N GLN A 329 11.52 -7.23 -10.44
CA GLN A 329 10.66 -6.92 -9.29
C GLN A 329 9.38 -6.18 -9.71
N LYS A 330 9.48 -5.18 -10.59
CA LYS A 330 8.32 -4.44 -11.09
C LYS A 330 7.41 -5.30 -11.95
N VAL A 331 7.96 -6.16 -12.80
CA VAL A 331 7.19 -7.10 -13.64
C VAL A 331 6.44 -8.11 -12.77
N THR A 332 7.09 -8.69 -11.76
CA THR A 332 6.44 -9.60 -10.81
C THR A 332 5.34 -8.92 -10.01
N LEU A 333 5.59 -7.71 -9.48
CA LEU A 333 4.57 -6.95 -8.74
C LEU A 333 3.39 -6.58 -9.65
N PHE A 334 3.66 -6.19 -10.89
CA PHE A 334 2.63 -5.82 -11.86
C PHE A 334 1.79 -7.03 -12.28
N ALA A 335 2.40 -8.19 -12.52
CA ALA A 335 1.70 -9.43 -12.82
C ALA A 335 0.77 -9.84 -11.66
N ILE A 336 1.28 -9.78 -10.42
CA ILE A 336 0.49 -10.03 -9.20
C ILE A 336 -0.68 -9.04 -9.10
N MET A 337 -0.43 -7.74 -9.23
CA MET A 337 -1.48 -6.72 -9.09
C MET A 337 -2.52 -6.77 -10.22
N THR A 338 -2.10 -7.08 -11.44
CA THR A 338 -2.99 -7.26 -12.59
C THR A 338 -3.91 -8.46 -12.34
N PHE A 339 -3.35 -9.58 -11.87
CA PHE A 339 -4.10 -10.77 -11.48
C PHE A 339 -5.14 -10.46 -10.38
N TYR A 340 -4.77 -9.72 -9.33
CA TYR A 340 -5.70 -9.28 -8.26
C TYR A 340 -6.77 -8.27 -8.71
N ARG A 341 -6.51 -7.48 -9.75
CA ARG A 341 -7.49 -6.53 -10.29
C ARG A 341 -8.63 -7.21 -11.04
N PHE A 342 -8.37 -8.39 -11.62
CA PHE A 342 -9.37 -9.16 -12.38
C PHE A 342 -10.08 -10.24 -11.54
N LEU A 343 -9.58 -10.57 -10.35
CA LEU A 343 -10.21 -11.51 -9.41
C LEU A 343 -11.64 -11.16 -8.92
N PRO A 344 -12.10 -9.89 -8.83
CA PRO A 344 -13.44 -9.58 -8.31
C PRO A 344 -14.62 -10.01 -9.20
N GLU A 345 -14.36 -10.50 -10.41
CA GLU A 345 -15.41 -10.97 -11.32
C GLU A 345 -15.73 -12.48 -11.13
N ALA A 346 -14.87 -13.23 -10.44
CA ALA A 346 -15.13 -14.62 -10.07
C ALA A 346 -15.87 -14.66 -8.71
N GLY A 347 -17.19 -14.82 -8.75
CA GLY A 347 -18.08 -14.79 -7.58
C GLY A 347 -17.90 -15.94 -6.56
N ASP A 348 -16.79 -16.67 -6.57
CA ASP A 348 -16.54 -17.80 -5.68
C ASP A 348 -15.42 -17.49 -4.66
N ARG A 349 -15.85 -17.33 -3.41
CA ARG A 349 -14.98 -17.01 -2.28
C ARG A 349 -14.10 -18.18 -1.85
N SER A 350 -14.51 -19.42 -2.13
CA SER A 350 -13.72 -20.60 -1.78
C SER A 350 -12.49 -20.77 -2.67
N ALA A 351 -12.59 -20.36 -3.94
CA ALA A 351 -11.46 -20.31 -4.87
C ALA A 351 -10.43 -19.25 -4.43
N LEU A 352 -10.88 -18.09 -3.95
CA LEU A 352 -10.01 -17.03 -3.42
C LEU A 352 -9.22 -17.46 -2.18
N ASP A 353 -9.87 -18.15 -1.23
CA ASP A 353 -9.23 -18.61 0.01
C ASP A 353 -8.18 -19.71 -0.28
N ASN A 354 -8.46 -20.62 -1.23
CA ASN A 354 -7.51 -21.64 -1.69
C ASN A 354 -6.32 -21.02 -2.45
N LEU A 355 -6.57 -20.03 -3.32
CA LEU A 355 -5.52 -19.28 -4.03
C LEU A 355 -4.64 -18.47 -3.07
N GLU A 356 -5.20 -17.89 -2.00
CA GLU A 356 -4.41 -17.20 -0.98
C GLU A 356 -3.49 -18.16 -0.20
N LEU A 357 -3.99 -19.35 0.13
CA LEU A 357 -3.19 -20.40 0.78
C LEU A 357 -2.08 -20.94 -0.12
N GLU A 358 -2.39 -21.20 -1.39
CA GLU A 358 -1.43 -21.66 -2.38
C GLU A 358 -0.37 -20.59 -2.68
N PHE A 359 -0.78 -19.33 -2.78
CA PHE A 359 0.15 -18.20 -2.92
C PHE A 359 1.07 -18.05 -1.70
N LYS A 360 0.55 -18.20 -0.46
CA LYS A 360 1.39 -18.17 0.75
C LYS A 360 2.39 -19.31 0.77
N ALA A 361 1.97 -20.53 0.40
CA ALA A 361 2.86 -21.68 0.30
C ALA A 361 3.96 -21.45 -0.76
N LYS A 362 3.60 -20.91 -1.93
CA LYS A 362 4.53 -20.66 -3.04
C LYS A 362 5.46 -19.48 -2.80
N SER A 363 5.00 -18.46 -2.07
CA SER A 363 5.84 -17.33 -1.63
C SER A 363 6.93 -17.80 -0.65
N LEU A 364 6.61 -18.76 0.22
CA LEU A 364 7.57 -19.38 1.13
C LEU A 364 8.57 -20.27 0.39
N GLU A 365 8.13 -20.97 -0.66
CA GLU A 365 8.99 -21.80 -1.53
C GLU A 365 9.98 -20.94 -2.34
N ILE A 366 9.51 -19.83 -2.93
CA ILE A 366 10.37 -18.85 -3.61
C ILE A 366 11.35 -18.21 -2.63
N ALA A 367 10.93 -17.89 -1.40
CA ALA A 367 11.81 -17.36 -0.37
C ALA A 367 12.85 -18.38 0.12
N ALA A 368 12.51 -19.67 0.15
CA ALA A 368 13.45 -20.75 0.45
C ALA A 368 14.48 -20.93 -0.67
N LEU A 369 14.06 -20.93 -1.94
CA LEU A 369 14.94 -21.00 -3.11
C LEU A 369 15.88 -19.78 -3.19
N TRP A 370 15.40 -18.60 -2.80
CA TRP A 370 16.23 -17.39 -2.68
C TRP A 370 17.25 -17.43 -1.54
N LYS A 371 17.09 -18.35 -0.59
CA LYS A 371 18.01 -18.54 0.55
C LYS A 371 19.10 -19.57 0.25
N GLU A 372 18.87 -20.42 -0.75
CA GLU A 372 19.83 -21.43 -1.24
C GLU A 372 20.76 -20.87 -2.33
N LEU A 373 20.31 -19.84 -3.06
CA LEU A 373 21.12 -18.97 -3.92
C LEU A 373 21.85 -17.91 -3.10
#